data_AF-A0A3E0NGX9-F1
#
_entry.id   AF-A0A3E0NGX9-F1
#
_cell.length_a   1.000
_cell.length_b   1.000
_cell.length_c   1.000
_cell.angle_alpha   90.00
_cell.angle_beta   90.00
_cell.angle_gamma   90.00
#
_symmetry.space_group_name_H-M   'P 1'
#
loop_
_entity.id
_entity.type
_entity.pdbx_description
1 polymer ?
#
loop_
_entity_poly.entity_id
_entity_poly.type
_entity_poly.pdbx_seq_one_letter_code
_entity_poly.pdbx_strand_id
1 'polypeptide(L)'
;MSTDTVLFELGTEELPAGEYVVMAEALCAGICSGLQSHSLSHGEAKVLATPRRLTVIVSDVATNAADTEQEILGPPIAAAKTKEGEWSPAAIGFAKKQGVAVEMLDTIATDKGDRLGLVKRVTGAVCAEVLPEIVTHAVAQIPVSKRMRWGRERHEFLRPVQWLMLLLGDESLELSLFGLSSGRVTRGHRFHGKSEITIPNPNCYQEMLRDEYVIADHQERKAMIRKQVEALVSGDETAVIDDGLLDEVTGLVEWPVALRGAFDDDFLSVPRQALVSSMREHQKYFHIEASDGSLVPAFITISNIESNNPQAVVYGNEKVIRPRLADAAFFFETDKATSLAVKSERLESVLFQRDLGTLAAKQRRISRLAVALCEELGADEATVTGAAAVLKADLVSDMVGEFPELQGIAGRHYALNDGLSDAVADAIEQHYWPKFSGDQLPSSPESAAVALADRLDTL
;
A
#
# COMPACT_ATOMS: atom_id res chain seq x y z
N MET A 1 18.71 33.34 9.90
CA MET A 1 18.09 33.09 8.58
C MET A 1 16.59 33.09 8.81
N SER A 2 15.81 33.74 7.93
CA SER A 2 14.35 33.65 8.03
C SER A 2 13.91 32.28 7.55
N THR A 3 12.91 31.71 8.21
CA THR A 3 12.32 30.43 7.84
C THR A 3 10.81 30.59 7.71
N ASP A 4 10.21 29.79 6.84
CA ASP A 4 8.77 29.72 6.63
C ASP A 4 8.33 28.26 6.48
N THR A 5 7.02 28.02 6.48
CA THR A 5 6.46 26.68 6.25
C THR A 5 6.04 26.56 4.79
N VAL A 6 6.44 25.46 4.15
CA VAL A 6 5.97 25.10 2.81
C VAL A 6 4.77 24.19 2.92
N LEU A 7 3.74 24.44 2.11
CA LEU A 7 2.65 23.51 1.89
C LEU A 7 2.43 23.30 0.40
N PHE A 8 2.45 22.04 -0.02
CA PHE A 8 2.04 21.64 -1.36
C PHE A 8 0.91 20.61 -1.27
N GLU A 9 -0.17 20.84 -2.03
CA GLU A 9 -1.26 19.86 -2.20
C GLU A 9 -1.47 19.58 -3.68
N LEU A 10 -1.56 18.29 -4.02
CA LEU A 10 -2.01 17.79 -5.30
C LEU A 10 -3.36 17.09 -5.12
N GLY A 11 -4.43 17.73 -5.58
CA GLY A 11 -5.79 17.20 -5.49
C GLY A 11 -6.19 16.42 -6.74
N THR A 12 -6.85 15.27 -6.55
CA THR A 12 -7.21 14.34 -7.62
C THR A 12 -8.64 13.80 -7.47
N GLU A 13 -9.12 13.09 -8.49
CA GLU A 13 -10.17 12.09 -8.27
C GLU A 13 -9.62 10.89 -7.46
N GLU A 14 -10.51 9.98 -7.04
CA GLU A 14 -10.21 8.88 -6.12
C GLU A 14 -9.06 7.96 -6.59
N LEU A 15 -7.94 8.03 -5.88
CA LEU A 15 -6.76 7.20 -5.98
C LEU A 15 -7.04 5.81 -5.39
N PRO A 16 -6.33 4.76 -5.87
CA PRO A 16 -6.38 3.45 -5.25
C PRO A 16 -5.89 3.49 -3.79
N ALA A 17 -6.65 2.86 -2.89
CA ALA A 17 -6.37 2.82 -1.45
C ALA A 17 -4.96 2.26 -1.11
N GLY A 18 -4.43 1.36 -1.92
CA GLY A 18 -3.11 0.75 -1.68
C GLY A 18 -1.90 1.60 -2.09
N GLU A 19 -2.09 2.72 -2.82
CA GLU A 19 -0.97 3.44 -3.45
C GLU A 19 -0.74 4.85 -2.89
N TYR A 20 -1.79 5.55 -2.47
CA TYR A 20 -1.74 7.00 -2.23
C TYR A 20 -0.76 7.44 -1.12
N VAL A 21 -0.56 6.63 -0.07
CA VAL A 21 0.41 6.96 1.01
C VAL A 21 1.84 6.93 0.47
N VAL A 22 2.21 5.86 -0.23
CA VAL A 22 3.54 5.71 -0.86
C VAL A 22 3.78 6.83 -1.89
N MET A 23 2.75 7.22 -2.63
CA MET A 23 2.83 8.36 -3.56
C MET A 23 3.12 9.68 -2.82
N ALA A 24 2.46 9.93 -1.68
CA ALA A 24 2.66 11.13 -0.88
C ALA A 24 4.05 11.16 -0.20
N GLU A 25 4.54 10.00 0.26
CA GLU A 25 5.90 9.85 0.80
C GLU A 25 6.97 10.13 -0.26
N ALA A 26 6.79 9.59 -1.48
CA ALA A 26 7.70 9.86 -2.60
C ALA A 26 7.72 11.34 -2.99
N LEU A 27 6.54 11.99 -3.02
CA LEU A 27 6.42 13.43 -3.24
C LEU A 27 7.17 14.23 -2.17
N CYS A 28 7.01 13.86 -0.90
CA CYS A 28 7.70 14.48 0.23
C CYS A 28 9.22 14.33 0.13
N ALA A 29 9.70 13.12 -0.15
CA ALA A 29 11.12 12.85 -0.35
C ALA A 29 11.70 13.67 -1.51
N GLY A 30 10.97 13.78 -2.63
CA GLY A 30 11.36 14.60 -3.78
C GLY A 30 11.46 16.09 -3.45
N ILE A 31 10.50 16.64 -2.70
CA ILE A 31 10.53 18.04 -2.25
C ILE A 31 11.70 18.29 -1.31
N CYS A 32 11.90 17.45 -0.29
CA CYS A 32 13.01 17.58 0.65
C CYS A 32 14.37 17.50 -0.05
N SER A 33 14.53 16.53 -0.96
CA SER A 33 15.76 16.38 -1.76
C SER A 33 16.01 17.59 -2.66
N GLY A 34 14.96 18.18 -3.23
CA GLY A 34 15.06 19.41 -4.02
C GLY A 34 15.50 20.60 -3.17
N LEU A 35 14.88 20.83 -2.01
CA LEU A 35 15.29 21.88 -1.06
C LEU A 35 16.78 21.74 -0.69
N GLN A 36 17.20 20.51 -0.35
CA GLN A 36 18.58 20.22 0.00
C GLN A 36 19.56 20.46 -1.16
N SER A 37 19.18 20.13 -2.39
CA SER A 37 20.00 20.37 -3.60
C SER A 37 20.24 21.86 -3.86
N HIS A 38 19.32 22.71 -3.42
CA HIS A 38 19.45 24.17 -3.47
C HIS A 38 20.08 24.78 -2.20
N SER A 39 20.65 23.95 -1.31
CA SER A 39 21.22 24.38 -0.02
C SER A 39 20.22 25.11 0.89
N LEU A 40 18.92 24.82 0.74
CA LEU A 40 17.88 25.33 1.63
C LEU A 40 17.69 24.34 2.76
N SER A 41 18.02 24.75 3.99
CA SER A 41 17.72 23.96 5.18
C SER A 41 16.21 23.89 5.41
N HIS A 42 15.73 22.79 5.96
CA HIS A 42 14.34 22.62 6.35
C HIS A 42 14.23 21.84 7.66
N GLY A 43 13.09 21.98 8.33
CA GLY A 43 12.71 21.23 9.51
C GLY A 43 12.00 19.92 9.17
N GLU A 44 10.99 19.59 9.97
CA GLU A 44 10.21 18.37 9.83
C GLU A 44 9.33 18.42 8.58
N ALA A 45 9.26 17.30 7.86
CA ALA A 45 8.37 17.13 6.72
C ALA A 45 7.24 16.17 7.09
N LYS A 46 6.01 16.68 7.08
CA LYS A 46 4.79 15.93 7.35
C LYS A 46 4.11 15.53 6.04
N VAL A 47 3.84 14.23 5.93
CA VAL A 47 3.03 13.65 4.84
C VAL A 47 1.58 13.58 5.30
N LEU A 48 0.68 14.13 4.48
CA LEU A 48 -0.77 13.99 4.66
C LEU A 48 -1.35 13.45 3.36
N ALA A 49 -2.31 12.53 3.46
CA ALA A 49 -2.80 11.84 2.27
C ALA A 49 -4.23 11.32 2.49
N THR A 50 -5.07 11.49 1.47
CA THR A 50 -6.42 10.93 1.43
C THR A 50 -6.65 10.27 0.07
N PRO A 51 -7.79 9.58 -0.15
CA PRO A 51 -8.10 9.03 -1.47
C PRO A 51 -8.12 10.10 -2.58
N ARG A 52 -8.20 11.39 -2.26
CA ARG A 52 -8.35 12.48 -3.25
C ARG A 52 -7.27 13.54 -3.17
N ARG A 53 -6.24 13.37 -2.31
CA ARG A 53 -5.17 14.36 -2.18
C ARG A 53 -3.87 13.76 -1.69
N LEU A 54 -2.77 14.30 -2.22
CA LEU A 54 -1.42 14.10 -1.71
C LEU A 54 -0.94 15.45 -1.20
N THR A 55 -0.46 15.52 0.04
CA THR A 55 -0.05 16.79 0.64
C THR A 55 1.25 16.61 1.40
N VAL A 56 2.12 17.63 1.26
CA VAL A 56 3.38 17.73 1.98
C VAL A 56 3.42 19.07 2.69
N ILE A 57 3.72 19.06 3.98
CA ILE A 57 3.99 20.24 4.79
C ILE A 57 5.42 20.16 5.29
N VAL A 58 6.26 21.15 5.00
CA VAL A 58 7.65 21.19 5.47
C VAL A 58 7.84 22.40 6.35
N SER A 59 8.19 22.19 7.62
CA SER A 59 8.44 23.28 8.57
C SER A 59 9.83 23.88 8.37
N ASP A 60 10.03 25.08 8.92
CA ASP A 60 11.34 25.72 9.07
C ASP A 60 12.21 25.77 7.80
N VAL A 61 11.57 25.92 6.63
CA VAL A 61 12.26 26.03 5.34
C VAL A 61 12.92 27.39 5.27
N ALA A 62 14.25 27.42 5.09
CA ALA A 62 14.98 28.66 4.90
C ALA A 62 14.44 29.42 3.68
N THR A 63 14.13 30.70 3.84
CA THR A 63 13.65 31.51 2.70
C THR A 63 14.76 31.80 1.71
N ASN A 64 16.01 31.89 2.17
CA ASN A 64 17.21 32.05 1.37
C ASN A 64 18.29 31.07 1.82
N ALA A 65 19.00 30.46 0.87
CA ALA A 65 20.22 29.73 1.16
C ALA A 65 21.35 30.70 1.54
N ALA A 66 22.39 30.19 2.20
CA ALA A 66 23.58 30.98 2.48
C ALA A 66 24.32 31.31 1.17
N ASP A 67 24.87 32.52 1.09
CA ASP A 67 25.81 32.86 0.03
C ASP A 67 27.02 31.95 0.10
N THR A 68 27.48 31.49 -1.05
CA THR A 68 28.67 30.64 -1.15
C THR A 68 29.77 31.39 -1.88
N GLU A 69 31.01 31.07 -1.55
CA GLU A 69 32.17 31.54 -2.28
C GLU A 69 32.64 30.43 -3.22
N GLN A 70 32.67 30.72 -4.52
CA GLN A 70 33.17 29.82 -5.53
C GLN A 70 34.52 30.32 -6.03
N GLU A 71 35.56 29.52 -5.79
CA GLU A 71 36.87 29.75 -6.37
C GLU A 71 36.88 29.33 -7.84
N ILE A 72 37.11 30.29 -8.74
CA ILE A 72 37.23 30.02 -10.16
C ILE A 72 38.71 30.08 -10.52
N LEU A 73 39.28 28.92 -10.81
CA LEU A 73 40.70 28.77 -11.14
C LEU A 73 40.97 29.09 -12.63
N GLY A 74 41.87 30.03 -12.84
CA GLY A 74 42.45 30.44 -14.11
C GLY A 74 43.78 29.75 -14.42
N PRO A 75 44.61 30.28 -15.32
CA PRO A 75 45.89 29.66 -15.69
C PRO A 75 46.89 29.60 -14.52
N PRO A 76 47.85 28.65 -14.52
CA PRO A 76 48.94 28.63 -13.55
C PRO A 76 49.71 29.95 -13.53
N ILE A 77 50.20 30.38 -12.36
CA ILE A 77 50.93 31.65 -12.22
C ILE A 77 52.18 31.69 -13.10
N ALA A 78 52.86 30.55 -13.26
CA ALA A 78 54.01 30.44 -14.16
C ALA A 78 53.68 30.76 -15.64
N ALA A 79 52.40 30.63 -16.04
CA ALA A 79 51.90 30.96 -17.37
C ALA A 79 51.07 32.25 -17.40
N ALA A 80 50.96 32.96 -16.27
CA ALA A 80 50.15 34.15 -16.12
C ALA A 80 50.81 35.42 -16.69
N LYS A 81 52.15 35.48 -16.68
CA LYS A 81 52.93 36.61 -17.17
C LYS A 81 53.96 36.17 -18.22
N THR A 82 54.22 37.03 -19.21
CA THR A 82 55.25 36.83 -20.23
C THR A 82 56.65 37.11 -19.65
N LYS A 83 57.70 36.77 -20.40
CA LYS A 83 59.09 37.05 -19.99
C LYS A 83 59.39 38.54 -19.84
N GLU A 84 58.59 39.41 -20.46
CA GLU A 84 58.69 40.87 -20.34
C GLU A 84 57.88 41.45 -19.16
N GLY A 85 57.18 40.61 -18.38
CA GLY A 85 56.42 41.03 -17.21
C GLY A 85 54.97 41.45 -17.50
N GLU A 86 54.53 41.38 -18.77
CA GLU A 86 53.15 41.67 -19.17
C GLU A 86 52.22 40.47 -18.93
N TRP A 87 50.93 40.73 -18.79
CA TRP A 87 49.93 39.66 -18.62
C TRP A 87 49.78 38.81 -19.88
N SER A 88 49.75 37.49 -19.71
CA SER A 88 49.65 36.58 -20.84
C SER A 88 48.26 36.64 -21.50
N PRO A 89 48.14 36.30 -22.80
CA PRO A 89 46.84 36.22 -23.46
C PRO A 89 45.84 35.29 -22.75
N ALA A 90 46.35 34.25 -22.07
CA ALA A 90 45.53 33.32 -21.29
C ALA A 90 44.96 33.98 -20.01
N ALA A 91 45.76 34.79 -19.31
CA ALA A 91 45.30 35.55 -18.15
C ALA A 91 44.27 36.61 -18.56
N ILE A 92 44.55 37.36 -19.64
CA ILE A 92 43.64 38.38 -20.18
C ILE A 92 42.31 37.76 -20.65
N GLY A 93 42.38 36.63 -21.37
CA GLY A 93 41.20 35.90 -21.82
C GLY A 93 40.37 35.36 -20.65
N PHE A 94 41.02 34.88 -19.59
CA PHE A 94 40.33 34.42 -18.38
C PHE A 94 39.62 35.57 -17.66
N ALA A 95 40.30 36.68 -17.39
CA ALA A 95 39.67 37.85 -16.74
C ALA A 95 38.48 38.38 -17.55
N LYS A 96 38.64 38.49 -18.88
CA LYS A 96 37.57 38.91 -19.79
C LYS A 96 36.35 37.97 -19.72
N LYS A 97 36.57 36.65 -19.65
CA LYS A 97 35.50 35.66 -19.49
C LYS A 97 34.74 35.83 -18.17
N GLN A 98 35.44 36.26 -17.13
CA GLN A 98 34.87 36.49 -15.79
C GLN A 98 34.33 37.92 -15.60
N GLY A 99 34.46 38.79 -16.61
CA GLY A 99 33.94 40.15 -16.59
C GLY A 99 34.72 41.11 -15.69
N VAL A 100 35.96 40.76 -15.32
CA VAL A 100 36.81 41.56 -14.42
C VAL A 100 38.09 42.01 -15.13
N ALA A 101 38.75 43.04 -14.61
CA ALA A 101 40.09 43.42 -15.03
C ALA A 101 41.10 42.35 -14.58
N VAL A 102 42.19 42.14 -15.34
CA VAL A 102 43.17 41.08 -15.03
C VAL A 102 43.90 41.33 -13.71
N GLU A 103 43.97 42.61 -13.31
CA GLU A 103 44.55 43.10 -12.06
C GLU A 103 43.69 42.77 -10.83
N MET A 104 42.41 42.43 -11.04
CA MET A 104 41.47 42.05 -9.97
C MET A 104 41.48 40.52 -9.71
N LEU A 105 42.37 39.78 -10.36
CA LEU A 105 42.53 38.35 -10.15
C LEU A 105 43.54 38.08 -9.03
N ASP A 106 43.17 37.20 -8.12
CA ASP A 106 43.99 36.79 -6.99
C ASP A 106 44.81 35.53 -7.30
N THR A 107 45.80 35.29 -6.45
CA THR A 107 46.57 34.03 -6.44
C THR A 107 45.88 33.04 -5.51
N ILE A 108 45.42 31.92 -6.06
CA ILE A 108 44.80 30.83 -5.31
C ILE A 108 45.75 29.63 -5.27
N ALA A 109 46.14 29.22 -4.06
CA ALA A 109 47.00 28.06 -3.85
C ALA A 109 46.24 26.77 -4.11
N THR A 110 46.83 25.84 -4.88
CA THR A 110 46.24 24.53 -5.16
C THR A 110 47.28 23.42 -5.01
N ASP A 111 46.86 22.17 -4.82
CA ASP A 111 47.76 21.01 -4.71
C ASP A 111 48.67 20.80 -5.92
N LYS A 112 48.35 21.44 -7.06
CA LYS A 112 49.11 21.38 -8.33
C LYS A 112 49.92 22.66 -8.60
N GLY A 113 50.06 23.53 -7.60
CA GLY A 113 50.76 24.82 -7.67
C GLY A 113 49.81 26.02 -7.78
N ASP A 114 50.32 27.21 -7.52
CA ASP A 114 49.54 28.44 -7.48
C ASP A 114 48.96 28.81 -8.86
N ARG A 115 47.69 29.20 -8.86
CA ARG A 115 46.96 29.63 -10.07
C ARG A 115 46.40 31.02 -9.88
N LEU A 116 46.31 31.78 -10.97
CA LEU A 116 45.44 32.95 -11.00
C LEU A 116 43.99 32.48 -10.84
N GLY A 117 43.17 33.22 -10.12
CA GLY A 117 41.75 32.93 -9.98
C GLY A 117 40.98 34.13 -9.44
N LEU A 118 39.71 33.91 -9.16
CA LEU A 118 38.91 34.86 -8.38
C LEU A 118 38.01 34.06 -7.44
N VAL A 119 37.73 34.66 -6.28
CA VAL A 119 36.66 34.19 -5.39
C VAL A 119 35.40 34.93 -5.79
N LYS A 120 34.45 34.22 -6.40
CA LYS A 120 33.16 34.78 -6.78
C LYS A 120 32.14 34.44 -5.71
N ARG A 121 31.53 35.46 -5.11
CA ARG A 121 30.36 35.28 -4.26
C ARG A 121 29.17 34.91 -5.12
N VAL A 122 28.58 33.75 -4.87
CA VAL A 122 27.36 33.24 -5.49
C VAL A 122 26.25 33.44 -4.47
N THR A 123 25.26 34.25 -4.85
CA THR A 123 24.07 34.47 -4.01
C THR A 123 23.35 33.14 -3.79
N GLY A 124 22.94 32.88 -2.55
CA GLY A 124 22.15 31.69 -2.23
C GLY A 124 20.81 31.67 -3.00
N ALA A 125 20.27 30.47 -3.21
CA ALA A 125 18.96 30.30 -3.81
C ALA A 125 17.86 30.97 -2.97
N VAL A 126 16.91 31.62 -3.63
CA VAL A 126 15.67 32.14 -3.00
C VAL A 126 14.61 31.06 -3.10
N CYS A 127 14.07 30.62 -1.96
CA CYS A 127 13.11 29.51 -1.88
C CYS A 127 11.91 29.72 -2.79
N ALA A 128 11.30 30.91 -2.76
CA ALA A 128 10.14 31.25 -3.59
C ALA A 128 10.39 31.10 -5.10
N GLU A 129 11.64 31.28 -5.55
CA GLU A 129 12.01 31.17 -6.97
C GLU A 129 12.23 29.72 -7.40
N VAL A 130 12.81 28.88 -6.53
CA VAL A 130 13.18 27.49 -6.87
C VAL A 130 12.10 26.46 -6.52
N LEU A 131 11.22 26.78 -5.57
CA LEU A 131 10.22 25.85 -5.05
C LEU A 131 9.23 25.33 -6.11
N PRO A 132 8.71 26.14 -7.06
CA PRO A 132 7.86 25.63 -8.14
C PRO A 132 8.56 24.56 -9.01
N GLU A 133 9.85 24.74 -9.30
CA GLU A 133 10.64 23.77 -10.07
C GLU A 133 10.88 22.49 -9.27
N ILE A 134 11.21 22.60 -7.98
CA ILE A 134 11.38 21.46 -7.06
C ILE A 134 10.10 20.61 -7.03
N VAL A 135 8.95 21.26 -6.82
CA VAL A 135 7.65 20.57 -6.76
C VAL A 135 7.32 19.91 -8.09
N THR A 136 7.60 20.59 -9.22
CA THR A 136 7.39 20.03 -10.56
C THR A 136 8.17 18.72 -10.76
N HIS A 137 9.45 18.72 -10.37
CA HIS A 137 10.29 17.52 -10.45
C HIS A 137 9.79 16.40 -9.51
N ALA A 138 9.44 16.75 -8.26
CA ALA A 138 8.95 15.79 -7.29
C ALA A 138 7.64 15.11 -7.75
N VAL A 139 6.70 15.89 -8.30
CA VAL A 139 5.43 15.36 -8.85
C VAL A 139 5.67 14.43 -10.04
N ALA A 140 6.62 14.75 -10.93
CA ALA A 140 6.94 13.91 -12.08
C ALA A 140 7.51 12.53 -11.69
N GLN A 141 8.20 12.48 -10.54
CA GLN A 141 8.85 11.29 -9.99
C GLN A 141 7.95 10.42 -9.11
N ILE A 142 6.71 10.84 -8.82
CA ILE A 142 5.76 10.02 -8.04
C ILE A 142 5.61 8.64 -8.72
N PRO A 143 5.83 7.53 -7.98
CA PRO A 143 5.62 6.20 -8.50
C PRO A 143 4.13 5.99 -8.76
N VAL A 144 3.78 5.55 -9.96
CA VAL A 144 2.40 5.27 -10.35
C VAL A 144 2.34 3.89 -10.99
N SER A 145 1.47 3.01 -10.48
CA SER A 145 1.28 1.66 -11.02
C SER A 145 0.88 1.69 -12.50
N LYS A 146 0.11 2.70 -12.89
CA LYS A 146 -0.36 2.90 -14.25
C LYS A 146 -0.54 4.37 -14.57
N ARG A 147 0.13 4.85 -15.62
CA ARG A 147 -0.10 6.19 -16.18
C ARG A 147 -1.32 6.15 -17.07
N MET A 148 -2.31 7.00 -16.79
CA MET A 148 -3.55 7.11 -17.56
C MET A 148 -3.68 8.50 -18.15
N ARG A 149 -4.26 8.55 -19.36
CA ARG A 149 -4.59 9.79 -20.05
C ARG A 149 -6.10 9.92 -20.12
N TRP A 150 -6.62 11.11 -19.82
CA TRP A 150 -8.05 11.35 -19.66
C TRP A 150 -8.55 12.34 -20.71
N GLY A 151 -9.66 12.01 -21.37
CA GLY A 151 -10.25 12.87 -22.40
C GLY A 151 -9.28 13.19 -23.54
N ARG A 152 -9.11 14.49 -23.83
CA ARG A 152 -8.21 15.01 -24.87
C ARG A 152 -6.90 15.57 -24.30
N GLU A 153 -6.69 15.47 -22.99
CA GLU A 153 -5.52 16.03 -22.34
C GLU A 153 -4.28 15.19 -22.64
N ARG A 154 -3.11 15.83 -22.66
CA ARG A 154 -1.83 15.14 -22.87
C ARG A 154 -1.14 14.75 -21.57
N HIS A 155 -1.60 15.28 -20.44
CA HIS A 155 -1.01 15.00 -19.15
C HIS A 155 -1.39 13.60 -18.68
N GLU A 156 -0.44 12.91 -18.07
CA GLU A 156 -0.60 11.53 -17.61
C GLU A 156 -0.40 11.46 -16.11
N PHE A 157 -1.38 10.89 -15.42
CA PHE A 157 -1.32 10.58 -13.99
C PHE A 157 -2.21 9.38 -13.70
N LEU A 158 -2.17 8.85 -12.48
CA LEU A 158 -2.97 7.69 -12.10
C LEU A 158 -4.48 8.00 -12.19
N ARG A 159 -4.86 9.21 -11.78
CA ARG A 159 -6.23 9.75 -11.85
C ARG A 159 -6.20 11.21 -12.29
N PRO A 160 -7.32 11.77 -12.80
CA PRO A 160 -7.39 13.18 -13.15
C PRO A 160 -7.02 14.08 -11.97
N VAL A 161 -6.08 14.99 -12.19
CA VAL A 161 -5.74 16.06 -11.23
C VAL A 161 -6.79 17.15 -11.34
N GLN A 162 -7.26 17.66 -10.20
CA GLN A 162 -8.42 18.53 -10.10
C GLN A 162 -8.08 19.93 -9.54
N TRP A 163 -7.07 20.03 -8.66
CA TRP A 163 -6.55 21.29 -8.15
C TRP A 163 -5.10 21.11 -7.68
N LEU A 164 -4.38 22.22 -7.53
CA LEU A 164 -3.09 22.26 -6.85
C LEU A 164 -2.99 23.52 -6.00
N MET A 165 -2.22 23.43 -4.92
CA MET A 165 -1.92 24.55 -4.03
C MET A 165 -0.44 24.51 -3.68
N LEU A 166 0.20 25.67 -3.68
CA LEU A 166 1.59 25.84 -3.26
C LEU A 166 1.71 27.13 -2.44
N LEU A 167 2.00 26.97 -1.14
CA LEU A 167 2.17 28.07 -0.20
C LEU A 167 3.59 28.06 0.39
N LEU A 168 4.12 29.26 0.63
CA LEU A 168 5.31 29.53 1.43
C LEU A 168 4.93 30.57 2.48
N GLY A 169 4.71 30.14 3.73
CA GLY A 169 4.11 30.98 4.76
C GLY A 169 2.72 31.47 4.34
N ASP A 170 2.51 32.79 4.35
CA ASP A 170 1.25 33.42 3.92
C ASP A 170 1.19 33.64 2.38
N GLU A 171 2.30 33.45 1.66
CA GLU A 171 2.42 33.69 0.23
C GLU A 171 1.97 32.47 -0.59
N SER A 172 1.21 32.72 -1.66
CA SER A 172 0.87 31.71 -2.67
C SER A 172 1.85 31.85 -3.83
N LEU A 173 2.57 30.78 -4.15
CA LEU A 173 3.53 30.80 -5.26
C LEU A 173 2.87 30.31 -6.56
N GLU A 174 3.33 30.86 -7.69
CA GLU A 174 2.85 30.44 -9.00
C GLU A 174 3.53 29.15 -9.45
N LEU A 175 2.72 28.13 -9.67
CA LEU A 175 3.07 26.81 -10.20
C LEU A 175 1.97 26.38 -11.16
N SER A 176 2.34 25.89 -12.33
CA SER A 176 1.39 25.32 -13.31
C SER A 176 1.73 23.86 -13.60
N LEU A 177 0.79 22.95 -13.29
CA LEU A 177 0.92 21.51 -13.52
C LEU A 177 -0.41 20.95 -14.05
N PHE A 178 -0.35 19.95 -14.92
CA PHE A 178 -1.55 19.30 -15.49
C PHE A 178 -2.55 20.27 -16.13
N GLY A 179 -2.08 21.41 -16.66
CA GLY A 179 -2.95 22.45 -17.23
C GLY A 179 -3.71 23.29 -16.20
N LEU A 180 -3.39 23.14 -14.92
CA LEU A 180 -3.96 23.87 -13.79
C LEU A 180 -2.91 24.83 -13.21
N SER A 181 -3.38 25.94 -12.62
CA SER A 181 -2.53 26.87 -11.87
C SER A 181 -2.79 26.72 -10.38
N SER A 182 -1.73 26.82 -9.59
CA SER A 182 -1.82 26.84 -8.13
C SER A 182 -2.48 28.11 -7.63
N GLY A 183 -3.07 27.99 -6.45
CA GLY A 183 -3.47 29.10 -5.62
C GLY A 183 -3.49 28.65 -4.17
N ARG A 184 -4.42 29.23 -3.41
CA ARG A 184 -4.65 28.90 -2.00
C ARG A 184 -5.97 28.17 -1.74
N VAL A 185 -6.56 27.59 -2.79
CA VAL A 185 -7.87 26.95 -2.72
C VAL A 185 -7.71 25.44 -2.69
N THR A 186 -8.24 24.81 -1.65
CA THR A 186 -8.43 23.37 -1.54
C THR A 186 -9.92 23.03 -1.58
N ARG A 187 -10.27 21.75 -1.45
CA ARG A 187 -11.65 21.24 -1.44
C ARG A 187 -11.91 20.38 -0.22
N GLY A 188 -13.11 20.53 0.36
CA GLY A 188 -13.56 19.71 1.48
C GLY A 188 -14.05 18.34 1.05
N HIS A 189 -14.71 17.66 1.98
CA HIS A 189 -15.34 16.37 1.70
C HIS A 189 -16.39 16.51 0.59
N ARG A 190 -16.44 15.56 -0.35
CA ARG A 190 -17.30 15.64 -1.56
C ARG A 190 -18.78 15.87 -1.25
N PHE A 191 -19.26 15.35 -0.12
CA PHE A 191 -20.67 15.38 0.25
C PHE A 191 -20.98 16.27 1.46
N HIS A 192 -19.99 16.50 2.34
CA HIS A 192 -20.20 17.20 3.61
C HIS A 192 -19.56 18.59 3.64
N GLY A 193 -18.40 18.73 3.02
CA GLY A 193 -17.62 19.96 3.04
C GLY A 193 -17.97 20.88 1.88
N LYS A 194 -17.43 22.09 1.95
CA LYS A 194 -17.49 23.07 0.86
C LYS A 194 -16.67 22.62 -0.35
N SER A 195 -17.14 22.99 -1.53
CA SER A 195 -16.45 22.73 -2.80
C SER A 195 -15.12 23.47 -2.90
N GLU A 196 -14.98 24.62 -2.24
CA GLU A 196 -13.78 25.45 -2.24
C GLU A 196 -13.53 26.01 -0.84
N ILE A 197 -12.29 25.88 -0.37
CA ILE A 197 -11.82 26.35 0.93
C ILE A 197 -10.54 27.14 0.68
N THR A 198 -10.51 28.39 1.13
CA THR A 198 -9.32 29.23 1.02
C THR A 198 -8.43 29.04 2.24
N ILE A 199 -7.21 28.56 2.05
CA ILE A 199 -6.22 28.34 3.11
C ILE A 199 -5.36 29.60 3.26
N PRO A 200 -5.39 30.29 4.42
CA PRO A 200 -4.58 31.48 4.64
C PRO A 200 -3.08 31.17 4.66
N ASN A 201 -2.70 30.10 5.36
CA ASN A 201 -1.33 29.64 5.50
C ASN A 201 -1.29 28.14 5.87
N PRO A 202 -0.11 27.48 5.77
CA PRO A 202 0.07 26.07 6.07
C PRO A 202 -0.42 25.61 7.44
N ASN A 203 -0.31 26.45 8.47
CA ASN A 203 -0.59 26.05 9.85
C ASN A 203 -2.08 25.78 10.09
N CYS A 204 -2.96 26.46 9.35
CA CYS A 204 -4.42 26.27 9.46
C CYS A 204 -4.94 25.08 8.64
N TYR A 205 -4.11 24.47 7.77
CA TYR A 205 -4.58 23.53 6.75
C TYR A 205 -5.36 22.33 7.31
N GLN A 206 -4.80 21.63 8.29
CA GLN A 206 -5.41 20.41 8.84
C GLN A 206 -6.72 20.72 9.60
N GLU A 207 -6.74 21.80 10.39
CA GLU A 207 -7.92 22.22 11.15
C GLU A 207 -9.05 22.65 10.20
N MET A 208 -8.75 23.47 9.19
CA MET A 208 -9.74 23.89 8.20
C MET A 208 -10.28 22.73 7.36
N LEU A 209 -9.45 21.73 7.04
CA LEU A 209 -9.92 20.51 6.38
C LEU A 209 -10.80 19.68 7.31
N ARG A 210 -10.47 19.57 8.59
CA ARG A 210 -11.30 18.87 9.57
C ARG A 210 -12.69 19.50 9.69
N ASP A 211 -12.76 20.83 9.76
CA ASP A 211 -14.03 21.59 9.79
C ASP A 211 -14.90 21.33 8.55
N GLU A 212 -14.26 20.87 7.46
CA GLU A 212 -14.87 20.56 6.18
C GLU A 212 -14.89 19.04 5.91
N TYR A 213 -14.91 18.26 7.00
CA TYR A 213 -15.07 16.80 7.06
C TYR A 213 -13.96 16.02 6.35
N VAL A 214 -12.71 16.46 6.45
CA VAL A 214 -11.55 15.75 5.91
C VAL A 214 -10.49 15.54 6.99
N ILE A 215 -10.29 14.29 7.40
CA ILE A 215 -9.16 13.91 8.25
C ILE A 215 -7.95 13.63 7.36
N ALA A 216 -7.12 14.65 7.10
CA ALA A 216 -6.03 14.56 6.13
C ALA A 216 -4.89 13.61 6.55
N ASP A 217 -4.68 13.42 7.85
CA ASP A 217 -3.64 12.54 8.40
C ASP A 217 -4.11 11.07 8.34
N HIS A 218 -3.36 10.24 7.63
CA HIS A 218 -3.68 8.82 7.48
C HIS A 218 -3.65 8.07 8.82
N GLN A 219 -2.64 8.33 9.66
CA GLN A 219 -2.49 7.61 10.93
C GLN A 219 -3.57 8.03 11.92
N GLU A 220 -3.95 9.30 11.92
CA GLU A 220 -5.10 9.75 12.70
C GLU A 220 -6.39 9.05 12.24
N ARG A 221 -6.64 9.01 10.92
CA ARG A 221 -7.84 8.37 10.36
C ARG A 221 -7.86 6.87 10.66
N LYS A 222 -6.72 6.19 10.56
CA LYS A 222 -6.55 4.77 10.90
C LYS A 222 -6.90 4.51 12.37
N ALA A 223 -6.38 5.34 13.29
CA ALA A 223 -6.68 5.24 14.71
C ALA A 223 -8.16 5.52 15.02
N MET A 224 -8.79 6.47 14.33
CA MET A 224 -10.22 6.74 14.44
C MET A 224 -11.05 5.53 14.01
N ILE A 225 -10.75 4.93 12.86
CA ILE A 225 -11.46 3.74 12.37
C ILE A 225 -11.34 2.60 13.37
N ARG A 226 -10.12 2.28 13.82
CA ARG A 226 -9.89 1.21 14.81
C ARG A 226 -10.74 1.42 16.06
N LYS A 227 -10.70 2.63 16.64
CA LYS A 227 -11.49 2.96 17.84
C LYS A 227 -13.00 2.83 17.60
N GLN A 228 -13.51 3.25 16.45
CA GLN A 228 -14.93 3.13 16.12
C GLN A 228 -15.35 1.67 15.92
N VAL A 229 -14.52 0.86 15.27
CA VAL A 229 -14.77 -0.58 15.07
C VAL A 229 -14.80 -1.32 16.42
N GLU A 230 -13.81 -1.06 17.29
CA GLU A 230 -13.74 -1.64 18.63
C GLU A 230 -14.93 -1.22 19.52
N ALA A 231 -15.52 -0.05 19.28
CA ALA A 231 -16.69 0.43 20.02
C ALA A 231 -18.02 -0.20 19.57
N LEU A 232 -18.06 -0.89 18.42
CA LEU A 232 -19.28 -1.48 17.84
C LEU A 232 -19.48 -2.97 18.18
N VAL A 233 -18.54 -3.57 18.87
CA VAL A 233 -18.69 -4.92 19.43
C VAL A 233 -19.23 -4.86 20.85
N SER A 234 -19.91 -5.92 21.28
CA SER A 234 -20.62 -5.95 22.56
C SER A 234 -20.37 -7.25 23.32
N GLY A 235 -20.41 -7.20 24.66
CA GLY A 235 -20.25 -8.38 25.50
C GLY A 235 -18.91 -9.08 25.26
N ASP A 236 -18.98 -10.32 24.82
CA ASP A 236 -17.83 -11.20 24.57
C ASP A 236 -17.41 -11.23 23.08
N GLU A 237 -17.90 -10.28 22.28
CA GLU A 237 -17.56 -10.15 20.86
C GLU A 237 -16.24 -9.40 20.65
N THR A 238 -15.49 -9.77 19.63
CA THR A 238 -14.28 -9.06 19.18
C THR A 238 -14.32 -8.84 17.67
N ALA A 239 -14.05 -7.63 17.22
CA ALA A 239 -13.87 -7.34 15.81
C ALA A 239 -12.45 -7.73 15.40
N VAL A 240 -12.31 -8.53 14.36
CA VAL A 240 -11.00 -8.94 13.86
C VAL A 240 -10.49 -7.86 12.91
N ILE A 241 -9.53 -7.07 13.39
CA ILE A 241 -8.95 -5.94 12.67
C ILE A 241 -7.59 -6.32 12.10
N ASP A 242 -7.59 -6.90 10.91
CA ASP A 242 -6.39 -7.08 10.09
C ASP A 242 -5.79 -5.71 9.69
N ASP A 243 -4.50 -5.49 9.93
CA ASP A 243 -3.86 -4.21 9.67
C ASP A 243 -3.87 -3.85 8.18
N GLY A 244 -3.73 -4.85 7.29
CA GLY A 244 -3.79 -4.64 5.85
C GLY A 244 -5.18 -4.17 5.38
N LEU A 245 -6.24 -4.82 5.85
CA LEU A 245 -7.61 -4.37 5.61
C LEU A 245 -7.87 -2.99 6.22
N LEU A 246 -7.37 -2.72 7.42
CA LEU A 246 -7.52 -1.42 8.08
C LEU A 246 -6.86 -0.30 7.28
N ASP A 247 -5.65 -0.53 6.74
CA ASP A 247 -4.97 0.42 5.86
C ASP A 247 -5.76 0.67 4.57
N GLU A 248 -6.26 -0.41 3.95
CA GLU A 248 -7.07 -0.32 2.74
C GLU A 248 -8.36 0.49 2.99
N VAL A 249 -9.12 0.18 4.04
CA VAL A 249 -10.35 0.89 4.39
C VAL A 249 -10.07 2.36 4.75
N THR A 250 -8.98 2.64 5.45
CA THR A 250 -8.52 4.03 5.71
C THR A 250 -8.29 4.79 4.41
N GLY A 251 -7.79 4.10 3.38
CA GLY A 251 -7.61 4.59 2.02
C GLY A 251 -8.84 4.71 1.14
N LEU A 252 -10.03 4.37 1.65
CA LEU A 252 -11.29 4.54 0.92
C LEU A 252 -12.09 5.76 1.38
N VAL A 253 -11.73 6.35 2.52
CA VAL A 253 -12.55 7.38 3.17
C VAL A 253 -11.71 8.60 3.57
N GLU A 254 -12.32 9.78 3.53
CA GLU A 254 -11.82 11.04 4.09
C GLU A 254 -12.44 11.33 5.48
N TRP A 255 -13.67 10.85 5.71
CA TRP A 255 -14.41 10.98 6.97
C TRP A 255 -15.00 9.63 7.42
N PRO A 256 -14.32 8.87 8.29
CA PRO A 256 -14.75 7.52 8.64
C PRO A 256 -15.92 7.52 9.62
N VAL A 257 -16.97 6.76 9.26
CA VAL A 257 -18.10 6.42 10.14
C VAL A 257 -18.30 4.90 10.11
N ALA A 258 -17.96 4.23 11.20
CA ALA A 258 -18.16 2.80 11.34
C ALA A 258 -19.63 2.47 11.61
N LEU A 259 -20.13 1.43 10.96
CA LEU A 259 -21.50 0.96 11.07
C LEU A 259 -21.50 -0.57 11.19
N ARG A 260 -22.30 -1.09 12.12
CA ARG A 260 -22.52 -2.53 12.29
C ARG A 260 -23.72 -2.98 11.46
N GLY A 261 -23.54 -4.02 10.67
CA GLY A 261 -24.60 -4.71 9.94
C GLY A 261 -24.64 -6.20 10.30
N ALA A 262 -25.69 -6.88 9.84
CA ALA A 262 -25.91 -8.30 10.06
C ALA A 262 -26.14 -9.07 8.76
N PHE A 263 -25.93 -10.38 8.80
CA PHE A 263 -26.34 -11.29 7.75
C PHE A 263 -27.11 -12.47 8.33
N ASP A 264 -27.68 -13.30 7.46
CA ASP A 264 -28.48 -14.47 7.84
C ASP A 264 -27.63 -15.50 8.59
N ASP A 265 -28.10 -16.02 9.73
CA ASP A 265 -27.36 -17.01 10.52
C ASP A 265 -27.22 -18.35 9.78
N ASP A 266 -28.12 -18.65 8.84
CA ASP A 266 -28.03 -19.77 7.90
C ASP A 266 -26.66 -19.83 7.18
N PHE A 267 -26.02 -18.69 6.92
CA PHE A 267 -24.70 -18.65 6.28
C PHE A 267 -23.59 -19.24 7.15
N LEU A 268 -23.75 -19.33 8.46
CA LEU A 268 -22.75 -19.91 9.37
C LEU A 268 -22.55 -21.42 9.16
N SER A 269 -23.40 -22.07 8.36
CA SER A 269 -23.20 -23.45 7.88
C SER A 269 -22.06 -23.58 6.86
N VAL A 270 -21.70 -22.48 6.19
CA VAL A 270 -20.59 -22.41 5.21
C VAL A 270 -19.26 -22.30 5.97
N PRO A 271 -18.16 -22.88 5.47
CA PRO A 271 -16.85 -22.72 6.08
C PRO A 271 -16.53 -21.25 6.33
N ARG A 272 -16.20 -20.92 7.58
CA ARG A 272 -16.00 -19.52 8.03
C ARG A 272 -14.99 -18.75 7.17
N GLN A 273 -13.97 -19.43 6.64
CA GLN A 273 -12.93 -18.83 5.81
C GLN A 273 -13.50 -18.27 4.51
N ALA A 274 -14.49 -18.93 3.90
CA ALA A 274 -15.15 -18.43 2.68
C ALA A 274 -15.99 -17.19 2.98
N LEU A 275 -16.69 -17.16 4.13
CA LEU A 275 -17.47 -16.00 4.57
C LEU A 275 -16.56 -14.80 4.87
N VAL A 276 -15.47 -15.03 5.62
CA VAL A 276 -14.48 -14.00 5.94
C VAL A 276 -13.81 -13.46 4.68
N SER A 277 -13.41 -14.34 3.76
CA SER A 277 -12.84 -13.95 2.47
C SER A 277 -13.82 -13.10 1.66
N SER A 278 -15.08 -13.54 1.54
CA SER A 278 -16.14 -12.81 0.86
C SER A 278 -16.37 -11.40 1.44
N MET A 279 -16.39 -11.28 2.77
CA MET A 279 -16.53 -9.99 3.46
C MET A 279 -15.31 -9.08 3.27
N ARG A 280 -14.11 -9.63 3.39
CA ARG A 280 -12.85 -8.89 3.29
C ARG A 280 -12.57 -8.43 1.86
N GLU A 281 -12.62 -9.33 0.89
CA GLU A 281 -12.16 -9.04 -0.47
C GLU A 281 -13.17 -8.23 -1.27
N HIS A 282 -14.44 -8.59 -1.20
CA HIS A 282 -15.47 -7.96 -2.04
C HIS A 282 -16.05 -6.69 -1.43
N GLN A 283 -16.09 -6.59 -0.09
CA GLN A 283 -16.81 -5.52 0.60
C GLN A 283 -15.98 -4.74 1.62
N LYS A 284 -14.76 -5.18 1.92
CA LYS A 284 -13.84 -4.50 2.85
C LYS A 284 -14.43 -4.37 4.26
N TYR A 285 -15.15 -5.39 4.71
CA TYR A 285 -15.77 -5.42 6.03
C TYR A 285 -14.88 -6.13 7.05
N PHE A 286 -14.93 -5.66 8.30
CA PHE A 286 -14.38 -6.37 9.45
C PHE A 286 -15.39 -7.39 9.95
N HIS A 287 -14.97 -8.63 10.12
CA HIS A 287 -15.81 -9.66 10.70
C HIS A 287 -15.72 -9.64 12.23
N ILE A 288 -16.73 -10.21 12.88
CA ILE A 288 -16.84 -10.27 14.32
C ILE A 288 -16.76 -11.73 14.76
N GLU A 289 -15.99 -11.98 15.81
CA GLU A 289 -15.89 -13.29 16.48
C GLU A 289 -16.46 -13.22 17.89
N ALA A 290 -16.96 -14.34 18.39
CA ALA A 290 -17.28 -14.53 19.79
C ALA A 290 -16.02 -14.96 20.58
N SER A 291 -16.11 -15.02 21.92
CA SER A 291 -15.00 -15.40 22.79
C SER A 291 -14.44 -16.80 22.57
N ASP A 292 -15.22 -17.71 21.97
CA ASP A 292 -14.80 -19.05 21.59
C ASP A 292 -14.15 -19.11 20.20
N GLY A 293 -14.01 -17.97 19.53
CA GLY A 293 -13.48 -17.83 18.17
C GLY A 293 -14.49 -18.16 17.07
N SER A 294 -15.75 -18.43 17.39
CA SER A 294 -16.80 -18.64 16.38
C SER A 294 -17.18 -17.34 15.66
N LEU A 295 -17.57 -17.45 14.39
CA LEU A 295 -17.99 -16.30 13.59
C LEU A 295 -19.38 -15.85 14.01
N VAL A 296 -19.54 -14.56 14.28
CA VAL A 296 -20.85 -13.92 14.56
C VAL A 296 -21.49 -13.54 13.22
N PRO A 297 -22.82 -13.64 13.04
CA PRO A 297 -23.51 -13.27 11.80
C PRO A 297 -23.65 -11.74 11.64
N ALA A 298 -22.54 -11.03 11.86
CA ALA A 298 -22.44 -9.58 11.84
C ALA A 298 -21.07 -9.13 11.32
N PHE A 299 -21.04 -7.91 10.82
CA PHE A 299 -19.85 -7.28 10.27
C PHE A 299 -19.86 -5.79 10.57
N ILE A 300 -18.69 -5.17 10.45
CA ILE A 300 -18.51 -3.73 10.57
C ILE A 300 -18.00 -3.18 9.24
N THR A 301 -18.70 -2.19 8.70
CA THR A 301 -18.33 -1.46 7.49
C THR A 301 -18.01 -0.01 7.83
N ILE A 302 -17.17 0.64 7.02
CA ILE A 302 -16.82 2.05 7.19
C ILE A 302 -17.44 2.85 6.06
N SER A 303 -18.34 3.76 6.41
CA SER A 303 -18.88 4.75 5.49
C SER A 303 -17.97 5.97 5.42
N ASN A 304 -17.88 6.58 4.24
CA ASN A 304 -17.28 7.91 4.06
C ASN A 304 -18.29 9.05 4.31
N ILE A 305 -19.50 8.72 4.76
CA ILE A 305 -20.59 9.70 4.92
C ILE A 305 -21.21 9.54 6.30
N GLU A 306 -21.28 10.65 7.03
CA GLU A 306 -22.15 10.80 8.20
C GLU A 306 -23.60 10.96 7.73
N SER A 307 -24.28 9.83 7.53
CA SER A 307 -25.65 9.81 7.01
C SER A 307 -26.67 10.27 8.06
N ASN A 308 -27.63 11.09 7.63
CA ASN A 308 -28.82 11.43 8.44
C ASN A 308 -29.74 10.21 8.66
N ASN A 309 -29.56 9.12 7.91
CA ASN A 309 -30.24 7.85 8.10
C ASN A 309 -29.22 6.69 8.04
N PRO A 310 -28.49 6.41 9.14
CA PRO A 310 -27.49 5.34 9.18
C PRO A 310 -28.07 3.96 8.91
N GLN A 311 -29.33 3.72 9.30
CA GLN A 311 -30.01 2.43 9.10
C GLN A 311 -30.21 2.10 7.61
N ALA A 312 -30.42 3.10 6.76
CA ALA A 312 -30.47 2.88 5.31
C ALA A 312 -29.10 2.47 4.74
N VAL A 313 -28.01 2.98 5.30
CA VAL A 313 -26.64 2.60 4.90
C VAL A 313 -26.36 1.16 5.34
N VAL A 314 -26.72 0.80 6.58
CA VAL A 314 -26.63 -0.57 7.09
C VAL A 314 -27.40 -1.53 6.18
N TYR A 315 -28.70 -1.29 5.98
CA TYR A 315 -29.55 -2.12 5.12
C TYR A 315 -29.01 -2.26 3.68
N GLY A 316 -28.45 -1.17 3.13
CA GLY A 316 -27.80 -1.20 1.81
C GLY A 316 -26.62 -2.17 1.77
N ASN A 317 -25.75 -2.13 2.78
CA ASN A 317 -24.60 -3.03 2.88
C ASN A 317 -25.02 -4.49 3.12
N GLU A 318 -26.02 -4.73 3.98
CA GLU A 318 -26.58 -6.07 4.21
C GLU A 318 -27.15 -6.68 2.92
N LYS A 319 -27.81 -5.85 2.10
CA LYS A 319 -28.33 -6.27 0.79
C LYS A 319 -27.23 -6.60 -0.22
N VAL A 320 -26.08 -5.92 -0.15
CA VAL A 320 -24.96 -6.13 -1.07
C VAL A 320 -24.13 -7.35 -0.70
N ILE A 321 -23.94 -7.64 0.59
CA ILE A 321 -23.16 -8.80 1.03
C ILE A 321 -23.94 -10.11 0.87
N ARG A 322 -25.27 -10.11 1.06
CA ARG A 322 -26.09 -11.33 1.00
C ARG A 322 -25.89 -12.15 -0.28
N PRO A 323 -25.93 -11.59 -1.51
CA PRO A 323 -25.63 -12.34 -2.72
C PRO A 323 -24.22 -12.97 -2.75
N ARG A 324 -23.22 -12.30 -2.18
CA ARG A 324 -21.83 -12.83 -2.13
C ARG A 324 -21.72 -14.04 -1.20
N LEU A 325 -22.38 -13.98 -0.04
CA LEU A 325 -22.43 -15.12 0.87
C LEU A 325 -23.29 -16.26 0.28
N ALA A 326 -24.33 -15.92 -0.48
CA ALA A 326 -25.15 -16.90 -1.20
C ALA A 326 -24.36 -17.64 -2.28
N ASP A 327 -23.45 -16.97 -2.99
CA ASP A 327 -22.56 -17.62 -3.95
C ASP A 327 -21.65 -18.65 -3.24
N ALA A 328 -21.02 -18.26 -2.13
CA ALA A 328 -20.21 -19.18 -1.31
C ALA A 328 -21.03 -20.38 -0.80
N ALA A 329 -22.23 -20.12 -0.28
CA ALA A 329 -23.14 -21.18 0.18
C ALA A 329 -23.55 -22.12 -0.97
N PHE A 330 -23.81 -21.57 -2.15
CA PHE A 330 -24.18 -22.35 -3.33
C PHE A 330 -23.05 -23.28 -3.76
N PHE A 331 -21.80 -22.81 -3.81
CA PHE A 331 -20.65 -23.66 -4.12
C PHE A 331 -20.50 -24.77 -3.08
N PHE A 332 -20.63 -24.45 -1.78
CA PHE A 332 -20.49 -25.42 -0.71
C PHE A 332 -21.53 -26.54 -0.79
N GLU A 333 -22.80 -26.18 -0.95
CA GLU A 333 -23.89 -27.17 -1.04
C GLU A 333 -23.84 -27.98 -2.33
N THR A 334 -23.45 -27.36 -3.44
CA THR A 334 -23.26 -28.06 -4.72
C THR A 334 -22.15 -29.10 -4.59
N ASP A 335 -21.03 -28.72 -3.99
CA ASP A 335 -19.90 -29.63 -3.77
C ASP A 335 -20.27 -30.77 -2.82
N LYS A 336 -21.03 -30.52 -1.74
CA LYS A 336 -21.46 -31.56 -0.78
C LYS A 336 -22.34 -32.65 -1.41
N ALA A 337 -22.95 -32.39 -2.57
CA ALA A 337 -23.76 -33.37 -3.28
C ALA A 337 -22.93 -34.51 -3.92
N THR A 338 -21.61 -34.35 -4.03
CA THR A 338 -20.70 -35.36 -4.61
C THR A 338 -19.58 -35.70 -3.63
N SER A 339 -19.33 -36.98 -3.38
CA SER A 339 -18.29 -37.38 -2.42
C SER A 339 -16.88 -37.03 -2.89
N LEU A 340 -15.95 -36.88 -1.95
CA LEU A 340 -14.53 -36.71 -2.20
C LEU A 340 -13.94 -37.87 -3.01
N ALA A 341 -14.43 -39.10 -2.82
CA ALA A 341 -14.01 -40.24 -3.62
C ALA A 341 -14.29 -40.03 -5.11
N VAL A 342 -15.51 -39.57 -5.46
CA VAL A 342 -15.88 -39.23 -6.84
C VAL A 342 -15.10 -38.01 -7.34
N LYS A 343 -14.90 -36.99 -6.50
CA LYS A 343 -14.06 -35.84 -6.86
C LYS A 343 -12.61 -36.25 -7.14
N SER A 344 -12.07 -37.21 -6.39
CA SER A 344 -10.69 -37.70 -6.54
C SER A 344 -10.44 -38.27 -7.94
N GLU A 345 -11.43 -38.92 -8.56
CA GLU A 345 -11.33 -39.44 -9.94
C GLU A 345 -11.05 -38.32 -10.96
N ARG A 346 -11.57 -37.11 -10.72
CA ARG A 346 -11.37 -35.95 -11.60
C ARG A 346 -9.92 -35.42 -11.55
N LEU A 347 -9.13 -35.77 -10.52
CA LEU A 347 -7.72 -35.38 -10.43
C LEU A 347 -6.87 -35.99 -11.54
N GLU A 348 -7.32 -37.05 -12.21
CA GLU A 348 -6.65 -37.65 -13.37
C GLU A 348 -6.68 -36.71 -14.59
N SER A 349 -7.59 -35.73 -14.62
CA SER A 349 -7.63 -34.71 -15.68
C SER A 349 -6.75 -33.48 -15.38
N VAL A 350 -6.24 -33.35 -14.16
CA VAL A 350 -5.47 -32.17 -13.73
C VAL A 350 -3.97 -32.47 -13.84
N LEU A 351 -3.29 -31.80 -14.75
CA LEU A 351 -1.84 -31.94 -14.92
C LEU A 351 -1.10 -31.34 -13.72
N PHE A 352 -0.29 -32.15 -13.03
CA PHE A 352 0.60 -31.66 -11.97
C PHE A 352 1.91 -31.14 -12.58
N GLN A 353 2.61 -31.99 -13.32
CA GLN A 353 3.84 -31.64 -14.04
C GLN A 353 3.99 -32.59 -15.23
N ARG A 354 4.53 -32.08 -16.35
CA ARG A 354 4.55 -32.78 -17.65
C ARG A 354 5.13 -34.20 -17.60
N ASP A 355 6.22 -34.39 -16.87
CA ASP A 355 6.99 -35.64 -16.77
C ASP A 355 6.58 -36.48 -15.54
N LEU A 356 5.94 -35.88 -14.53
CA LEU A 356 5.45 -36.53 -13.30
C LEU A 356 3.95 -36.87 -13.33
N GLY A 357 3.23 -36.44 -14.37
CA GLY A 357 1.84 -36.78 -14.64
C GLY A 357 0.81 -35.88 -13.94
N THR A 358 -0.29 -36.51 -13.54
CA THR A 358 -1.52 -35.87 -13.06
C THR A 358 -1.50 -35.70 -11.53
N LEU A 359 -2.42 -34.91 -10.99
CA LEU A 359 -2.63 -34.83 -9.53
C LEU A 359 -3.06 -36.18 -8.94
N ALA A 360 -3.80 -37.01 -9.68
CA ALA A 360 -4.10 -38.38 -9.28
C ALA A 360 -2.85 -39.27 -9.24
N ALA A 361 -1.92 -39.10 -10.19
CA ALA A 361 -0.63 -39.79 -10.15
C ALA A 361 0.20 -39.37 -8.93
N LYS A 362 0.20 -38.07 -8.61
CA LYS A 362 0.81 -37.53 -7.38
C LYS A 362 0.16 -38.11 -6.12
N GLN A 363 -1.16 -38.06 -6.00
CA GLN A 363 -1.92 -38.64 -4.89
C GLN A 363 -1.53 -40.12 -4.64
N ARG A 364 -1.41 -40.93 -5.70
CA ARG A 364 -0.96 -42.34 -5.60
C ARG A 364 0.49 -42.50 -5.14
N ARG A 365 1.39 -41.55 -5.43
CA ARG A 365 2.76 -41.56 -4.89
C ARG A 365 2.76 -41.18 -3.42
N ILE A 366 2.04 -40.12 -3.07
CA ILE A 366 1.87 -39.66 -1.68
C ILE A 366 1.30 -40.78 -0.82
N SER A 367 0.24 -41.46 -1.27
CA SER A 367 -0.37 -42.57 -0.53
C SER A 367 0.62 -43.68 -0.19
N ARG A 368 1.45 -44.10 -1.16
CA ARG A 368 2.48 -45.13 -0.91
C ARG A 368 3.56 -44.66 0.07
N LEU A 369 3.98 -43.40 -0.04
CA LEU A 369 4.96 -42.81 0.87
C LEU A 369 4.38 -42.66 2.29
N ALA A 370 3.13 -42.21 2.41
CA ALA A 370 2.48 -42.01 3.70
C ALA A 370 2.31 -43.33 4.47
N VAL A 371 1.92 -44.41 3.78
CA VAL A 371 1.86 -45.76 4.38
C VAL A 371 3.24 -46.22 4.86
N ALA A 372 4.30 -46.00 4.06
CA ALA A 372 5.66 -46.36 4.45
C ALA A 372 6.19 -45.58 5.66
N LEU A 373 5.63 -44.39 5.93
CA LEU A 373 5.97 -43.57 7.10
C LEU A 373 5.18 -43.93 8.37
N CYS A 374 4.14 -44.77 8.27
CA CYS A 374 3.26 -45.06 9.41
C CYS A 374 3.99 -45.71 10.58
N GLU A 375 4.87 -46.69 10.32
CA GLU A 375 5.62 -47.40 11.37
C GLU A 375 6.55 -46.46 12.14
N GLU A 376 7.34 -45.64 11.43
CA GLU A 376 8.31 -44.72 12.02
C GLU A 376 7.65 -43.57 12.80
N LEU A 377 6.45 -43.14 12.39
CA LEU A 377 5.71 -42.05 13.02
C LEU A 377 4.72 -42.54 14.08
N GLY A 378 4.46 -43.85 14.17
CA GLY A 378 3.43 -44.41 15.03
C GLY A 378 2.01 -44.00 14.62
N ALA A 379 1.77 -43.83 13.31
CA ALA A 379 0.48 -43.45 12.77
C ALA A 379 -0.42 -44.65 12.48
N ASP A 380 -1.73 -44.50 12.66
CA ASP A 380 -2.71 -45.51 12.24
C ASP A 380 -2.78 -45.62 10.70
N GLU A 381 -2.36 -46.77 10.17
CA GLU A 381 -2.30 -47.03 8.72
C GLU A 381 -3.67 -46.92 8.05
N ALA A 382 -4.76 -47.31 8.74
CA ALA A 382 -6.11 -47.23 8.20
C ALA A 382 -6.55 -45.77 8.00
N THR A 383 -6.31 -44.91 8.98
CA THR A 383 -6.56 -43.47 8.90
C THR A 383 -5.71 -42.81 7.81
N VAL A 384 -4.42 -43.10 7.78
CA VAL A 384 -3.51 -42.56 6.75
C VAL A 384 -3.94 -42.99 5.35
N THR A 385 -4.31 -44.26 5.17
CA THR A 385 -4.80 -44.79 3.88
C THR A 385 -6.11 -44.12 3.48
N GLY A 386 -7.04 -43.95 4.42
CA GLY A 386 -8.31 -43.26 4.19
C GLY A 386 -8.12 -41.81 3.73
N ALA A 387 -7.28 -41.05 4.43
CA ALA A 387 -6.94 -39.68 4.05
C ALA A 387 -6.22 -39.62 2.70
N ALA A 388 -5.25 -40.51 2.48
CA ALA A 388 -4.46 -40.52 1.25
C ALA A 388 -5.23 -40.91 -0.02
N ALA A 389 -6.34 -41.62 0.12
CA ALA A 389 -7.21 -41.99 -1.01
C ALA A 389 -7.98 -40.79 -1.58
N VAL A 390 -8.19 -39.74 -0.78
CA VAL A 390 -9.02 -38.58 -1.16
C VAL A 390 -8.37 -37.22 -0.91
N LEU A 391 -7.12 -37.18 -0.42
CA LEU A 391 -6.38 -35.92 -0.28
C LEU A 391 -6.31 -35.18 -1.62
N LYS A 392 -6.34 -33.85 -1.58
CA LYS A 392 -6.37 -32.96 -2.75
C LYS A 392 -7.61 -33.07 -3.65
N ALA A 393 -8.58 -33.93 -3.35
CA ALA A 393 -9.82 -34.05 -4.14
C ALA A 393 -10.70 -32.79 -4.03
N ASP A 394 -10.49 -31.95 -3.03
CA ASP A 394 -11.10 -30.63 -2.91
C ASP A 394 -10.56 -29.63 -3.94
N LEU A 395 -9.39 -29.83 -4.54
CA LEU A 395 -8.84 -28.94 -5.58
C LEU A 395 -9.70 -28.85 -6.85
N VAL A 396 -10.60 -29.81 -7.07
CA VAL A 396 -11.53 -29.84 -8.20
C VAL A 396 -12.96 -29.48 -7.81
N SER A 397 -13.14 -28.99 -6.58
CA SER A 397 -14.40 -28.47 -6.07
C SER A 397 -14.62 -27.03 -6.55
N ASP A 398 -15.88 -26.64 -6.71
CA ASP A 398 -16.21 -25.27 -7.13
C ASP A 398 -15.83 -24.26 -6.03
N MET A 399 -15.95 -24.67 -4.75
CA MET A 399 -15.52 -23.88 -3.60
C MET A 399 -14.03 -23.52 -3.65
N VAL A 400 -13.14 -24.48 -3.92
CA VAL A 400 -11.70 -24.18 -4.01
C VAL A 400 -11.37 -23.46 -5.33
N GLY A 401 -12.18 -23.65 -6.37
CA GLY A 401 -12.08 -22.88 -7.60
C GLY A 401 -12.32 -21.38 -7.37
N GLU A 402 -13.34 -21.03 -6.58
CA GLU A 402 -13.66 -19.64 -6.23
C GLU A 402 -12.78 -19.10 -5.08
N PHE A 403 -12.48 -19.94 -4.09
CA PHE A 403 -11.70 -19.58 -2.90
C PHE A 403 -10.48 -20.50 -2.74
N PRO A 404 -9.37 -20.26 -3.48
CA PRO A 404 -8.18 -21.12 -3.46
C PRO A 404 -7.56 -21.32 -2.07
N GLU A 405 -7.71 -20.35 -1.18
CA GLU A 405 -7.23 -20.39 0.20
C GLU A 405 -7.95 -21.45 1.07
N LEU A 406 -9.12 -21.94 0.63
CA LEU A 406 -9.86 -23.02 1.29
C LEU A 406 -9.36 -24.42 0.96
N GLN A 407 -8.29 -24.58 0.16
CA GLN A 407 -7.69 -25.91 -0.03
C GLN A 407 -7.28 -26.54 1.32
N GLY A 408 -7.52 -27.84 1.45
CA GLY A 408 -7.44 -28.60 2.70
C GLY A 408 -8.66 -28.41 3.59
N ILE A 409 -9.07 -27.16 3.84
CA ILE A 409 -10.19 -26.80 4.72
C ILE A 409 -11.50 -27.32 4.14
N ALA A 410 -11.77 -27.02 2.86
CA ALA A 410 -12.91 -27.55 2.13
C ALA A 410 -12.88 -29.09 2.10
N GLY A 411 -11.69 -29.67 1.86
CA GLY A 411 -11.48 -31.12 1.94
C GLY A 411 -11.91 -31.73 3.26
N ARG A 412 -11.54 -31.14 4.40
CA ARG A 412 -11.98 -31.58 5.73
C ARG A 412 -13.50 -31.53 5.88
N HIS A 413 -14.13 -30.43 5.50
CA HIS A 413 -15.59 -30.31 5.57
C HIS A 413 -16.31 -31.34 4.71
N TYR A 414 -15.81 -31.61 3.50
CA TYR A 414 -16.37 -32.63 2.61
C TYR A 414 -16.12 -34.05 3.13
N ALA A 415 -14.98 -34.33 3.75
CA ALA A 415 -14.69 -35.61 4.38
C ALA A 415 -15.68 -35.92 5.51
N LEU A 416 -15.97 -34.94 6.36
CA LEU A 416 -16.98 -35.07 7.42
C LEU A 416 -18.39 -35.25 6.84
N ASN A 417 -18.74 -34.51 5.78
CA ASN A 417 -20.00 -34.68 5.05
C ASN A 417 -20.16 -36.09 4.47
N ASP A 418 -19.07 -36.70 4.00
CA ASP A 418 -19.04 -38.06 3.47
C ASP A 418 -19.05 -39.15 4.56
N GLY A 419 -19.04 -38.76 5.83
CA GLY A 419 -19.05 -39.69 6.98
C GLY A 419 -17.67 -40.28 7.32
N LEU A 420 -16.58 -39.66 6.87
CA LEU A 420 -15.23 -40.03 7.28
C LEU A 420 -14.95 -39.56 8.72
N SER A 421 -14.00 -40.20 9.40
CA SER A 421 -13.65 -39.85 10.78
C SER A 421 -12.94 -38.49 10.88
N ASP A 422 -13.01 -37.85 12.05
CA ASP A 422 -12.28 -36.60 12.31
C ASP A 422 -10.79 -36.74 12.03
N ALA A 423 -10.17 -37.88 12.38
CA ALA A 423 -8.74 -38.12 12.13
C ALA A 423 -8.40 -38.14 10.63
N VAL A 424 -9.28 -38.70 9.78
CA VAL A 424 -9.11 -38.66 8.31
C VAL A 424 -9.30 -37.23 7.80
N ALA A 425 -10.33 -36.53 8.28
CA ALA A 425 -10.66 -35.19 7.85
C ALA A 425 -9.55 -34.18 8.24
N ASP A 426 -9.01 -34.30 9.45
CA ASP A 426 -7.89 -33.49 9.94
C ASP A 426 -6.61 -33.78 9.14
N ALA A 427 -6.32 -35.04 8.80
CA ALA A 427 -5.18 -35.37 7.95
C ALA A 427 -5.31 -34.80 6.52
N ILE A 428 -6.54 -34.71 5.99
CA ILE A 428 -6.82 -34.06 4.70
C ILE A 428 -6.57 -32.55 4.77
N GLU A 429 -6.93 -31.85 5.84
CA GLU A 429 -6.60 -30.42 5.97
C GLU A 429 -5.11 -30.21 6.20
N GLN A 430 -4.56 -30.92 7.19
CA GLN A 430 -3.23 -30.66 7.74
C GLN A 430 -2.09 -31.17 6.87
N HIS A 431 -2.35 -31.98 5.82
CA HIS A 431 -1.27 -32.36 4.91
C HIS A 431 -0.60 -31.15 4.23
N TYR A 432 -1.34 -30.03 4.08
CA TYR A 432 -0.81 -28.77 3.59
C TYR A 432 0.09 -28.05 4.61
N TRP A 433 0.09 -28.43 5.89
CA TRP A 433 0.80 -27.74 6.97
C TRP A 433 2.22 -28.28 7.16
N PRO A 434 3.21 -27.43 7.49
CA PRO A 434 3.16 -25.96 7.53
C PRO A 434 3.14 -25.34 6.11
N LYS A 435 2.33 -24.31 5.88
CA LYS A 435 2.25 -23.61 4.58
C LYS A 435 3.47 -22.71 4.33
N PHE A 436 4.11 -22.21 5.39
CA PHE A 436 5.33 -21.40 5.35
C PHE A 436 6.20 -21.65 6.59
N SER A 437 7.43 -21.12 6.59
CA SER A 437 8.35 -21.27 7.72
C SER A 437 7.77 -20.62 8.98
N GLY A 438 7.61 -21.40 10.05
CA GLY A 438 7.02 -20.95 11.31
C GLY A 438 5.49 -21.07 11.40
N ASP A 439 4.84 -21.65 10.39
CA ASP A 439 3.41 -21.99 10.43
C ASP A 439 3.14 -23.21 11.34
N GLN A 440 1.86 -23.49 11.60
CA GLN A 440 1.41 -24.62 12.41
C GLN A 440 1.90 -25.95 11.82
N LEU A 441 2.25 -26.88 12.69
CA LEU A 441 2.62 -28.25 12.32
C LEU A 441 1.41 -29.17 12.45
N PRO A 442 1.36 -30.27 11.68
CA PRO A 442 0.36 -31.32 11.86
C PRO A 442 0.25 -31.77 13.32
N SER A 443 -0.97 -31.91 13.83
CA SER A 443 -1.23 -32.16 15.26
C SER A 443 -1.23 -33.64 15.64
N SER A 444 -1.23 -34.55 14.67
CA SER A 444 -1.23 -36.01 14.89
C SER A 444 -0.20 -36.74 14.03
N PRO A 445 0.22 -37.95 14.43
CA PRO A 445 1.07 -38.82 13.61
C PRO A 445 0.51 -39.08 12.20
N GLU A 446 -0.80 -39.26 12.07
CA GLU A 446 -1.48 -39.50 10.79
C GLU A 446 -1.37 -38.29 9.86
N SER A 447 -1.72 -37.10 10.38
CA SER A 447 -1.56 -35.85 9.63
C SER A 447 -0.10 -35.59 9.26
N ALA A 448 0.84 -35.88 10.18
CA ALA A 448 2.27 -35.74 9.93
C ALA A 448 2.77 -36.68 8.84
N ALA A 449 2.31 -37.94 8.82
CA ALA A 449 2.66 -38.92 7.80
C ALA A 449 2.26 -38.45 6.40
N VAL A 450 1.03 -37.96 6.23
CA VAL A 450 0.55 -37.46 4.93
C VAL A 450 1.26 -36.15 4.54
N ALA A 451 1.45 -35.23 5.50
CA ALA A 451 2.15 -33.96 5.27
C ALA A 451 3.60 -34.13 4.84
N LEU A 452 4.33 -35.07 5.46
CA LEU A 452 5.70 -35.41 5.11
C LEU A 452 5.75 -36.11 3.75
N ALA A 453 4.86 -37.07 3.51
CA ALA A 453 4.78 -37.78 2.23
C ALA A 453 4.56 -36.82 1.04
N ASP A 454 3.69 -35.81 1.18
CA ASP A 454 3.45 -34.83 0.11
C ASP A 454 4.68 -33.96 -0.17
N ARG A 455 5.39 -33.54 0.88
CA ARG A 455 6.63 -32.78 0.75
C ARG A 455 7.75 -33.61 0.14
N LEU A 456 7.94 -34.84 0.61
CA LEU A 456 8.94 -35.78 0.07
C LEU A 456 8.66 -36.17 -1.38
N ASP A 457 7.40 -36.22 -1.81
CA ASP A 457 7.07 -36.43 -3.23
C ASP A 457 7.38 -35.19 -4.10
N THR A 458 7.38 -34.01 -3.50
CA THR A 458 7.57 -32.74 -4.22
C THR A 458 9.04 -32.33 -4.33
N LEU A 459 9.84 -32.64 -3.31
CA LEU A 459 11.30 -32.40 -3.24
C LEU A 459 12.07 -33.49 -3.99
#